data_AF-A0AAI9R5M7-F1
#
_entry.id   AF-A0AAI9R5M7-F1
#
_cell.length_a   1.000
_cell.length_b   1.000
_cell.length_c   1.000
_cell.angle_alpha   90.00
_cell.angle_beta   90.00
_cell.angle_gamma   90.00
#
_symmetry.space_group_name_H-M   'P 1'
#
loop_
_entity.id
_entity.type
_entity.pdbx_description
1 polymer ?
#
loop_
_entity_poly.entity_id
_entity_poly.type
_entity_poly.pdbx_seq_one_letter_code
_entity_poly.pdbx_strand_id
1 'polypeptide(L)'
;MPRKSKRKTSVNTSGKRKTAIARATVRKGQGRVRVNSKPIHIMEPELARRKALEPVQIAEAMNRLADADVVVDVQGGGQMGQVDAIRTAIARGLVKWNGGAEGDD
;
A
#
# COMPACT_ATOMS: atom_id res chain seq x y z
N MET A 1 11.72 -36.31 -2.27
CA MET A 1 12.20 -35.03 -1.70
C MET A 1 11.12 -33.97 -1.84
N PRO A 2 10.57 -33.40 -0.76
CA PRO A 2 9.65 -32.28 -0.88
C PRO A 2 10.43 -31.01 -1.25
N ARG A 3 10.07 -30.37 -2.37
CA ARG A 3 10.58 -29.05 -2.77
C ARG A 3 10.24 -28.04 -1.66
N LYS A 4 11.24 -27.44 -1.02
CA LYS A 4 11.05 -26.28 -0.13
C LYS A 4 10.39 -25.16 -0.95
N SER A 5 9.08 -25.00 -0.79
CA SER A 5 8.33 -23.86 -1.30
C SER A 5 8.95 -22.58 -0.72
N LYS A 6 9.48 -21.70 -1.56
CA LYS A 6 9.98 -20.39 -1.13
C LYS A 6 8.82 -19.67 -0.44
N ARG A 7 8.96 -19.42 0.88
CA ARG A 7 7.97 -18.65 1.67
C ARG A 7 7.66 -17.36 0.90
N LYS A 8 6.39 -17.15 0.54
CA LYS A 8 5.96 -15.90 -0.10
C LYS A 8 6.06 -14.78 0.94
N THR A 9 7.21 -14.10 1.00
CA THR A 9 7.48 -12.94 1.86
C THR A 9 6.83 -11.68 1.28
N SER A 10 5.58 -11.78 0.82
CA SER A 10 4.84 -10.68 0.23
C SER A 10 3.42 -10.68 0.77
N VAL A 11 3.00 -9.53 1.30
CA VAL A 11 1.66 -9.31 1.81
C VAL A 11 0.86 -8.62 0.72
N ASN A 12 -0.28 -9.19 0.35
CA ASN A 12 -1.18 -8.62 -0.63
C ASN A 12 -2.41 -8.09 0.10
N THR A 13 -2.78 -6.85 -0.18
CA THR A 13 -3.97 -6.21 0.38
C THR A 13 -4.71 -5.46 -0.71
N SER A 14 -5.98 -5.16 -0.44
CA SER A 14 -6.79 -4.35 -1.33
C SER A 14 -7.55 -3.28 -0.56
N GLY A 15 -7.73 -2.14 -1.20
CA GLY A 15 -8.60 -1.05 -0.77
C GLY A 15 -9.64 -0.79 -1.85
N LYS A 16 -10.88 -0.54 -1.44
CA LYS A 16 -11.97 -0.21 -2.35
C LYS A 16 -12.65 1.06 -1.88
N ARG A 17 -12.95 1.97 -2.80
CA ARG A 17 -13.77 3.16 -2.53
C ARG A 17 -14.67 3.43 -3.72
N LYS A 18 -15.99 3.34 -3.50
CA LYS A 18 -16.99 3.40 -4.59
C LYS A 18 -16.64 2.37 -5.68
N THR A 19 -16.34 2.82 -6.89
CA THR A 19 -15.93 2.01 -8.04
C THR A 19 -14.40 1.88 -8.20
N ALA A 20 -13.61 2.59 -7.39
CA ALA A 20 -12.15 2.51 -7.42
C ALA A 20 -11.66 1.32 -6.59
N ILE A 21 -10.74 0.54 -7.18
CA ILE A 21 -10.11 -0.63 -6.58
C ILE A 21 -8.61 -0.45 -6.63
N ALA A 22 -7.96 -0.48 -5.46
CA ALA A 22 -6.52 -0.46 -5.30
C ALA A 22 -6.04 -1.80 -4.74
N ARG A 23 -4.98 -2.34 -5.32
CA ARG A 23 -4.31 -3.56 -4.87
C ARG A 23 -2.89 -3.21 -4.47
N ALA A 24 -2.56 -3.37 -3.20
CA ALA A 24 -1.23 -3.14 -2.68
C ALA A 24 -0.51 -4.47 -2.47
N THR A 25 0.77 -4.49 -2.82
CA THR A 25 1.69 -5.58 -2.53
C THR A 25 2.84 -5.00 -1.73
N VAL A 26 2.95 -5.44 -0.48
CA VAL A 26 4.06 -5.11 0.41
C VAL A 26 5.10 -6.23 0.33
N ARG A 27 6.35 -5.86 0.14
CA ARG A 27 7.49 -6.79 0.04
C ARG A 27 8.63 -6.25 0.89
N LYS A 28 9.57 -7.12 1.26
CA LYS A 28 10.80 -6.68 1.91
C LYS A 28 11.58 -5.73 0.97
N GLY A 29 11.98 -4.57 1.45
CA GLY A 29 12.53 -3.49 0.64
C GLY A 29 13.19 -2.36 1.44
N GLN A 30 13.27 -1.17 0.85
CA GLN A 30 13.94 0.04 1.40
C GLN A 30 12.96 1.19 1.68
N GLY A 31 11.66 0.92 1.88
CA GLY A 31 10.67 1.97 2.13
C GLY A 31 10.13 2.66 0.86
N ARG A 32 10.26 2.05 -0.33
CA ARG A 32 9.85 2.69 -1.59
C ARG A 32 8.35 2.51 -1.83
N VAL A 33 7.66 3.60 -2.14
CA VAL A 33 6.21 3.58 -2.46
C VAL A 33 5.97 3.93 -3.93
N ARG A 34 5.32 3.02 -4.66
CA ARG A 34 4.99 3.16 -6.09
C ARG A 34 3.50 2.95 -6.31
N VAL A 35 2.90 3.77 -7.17
CA VAL A 35 1.50 3.70 -7.59
C VAL A 35 1.45 3.61 -9.12
N ASN A 36 0.80 2.59 -9.68
CA ASN A 36 0.71 2.34 -11.13
C ASN A 36 2.09 2.44 -11.82
N SER A 37 3.07 1.72 -11.27
CA SER A 37 4.49 1.72 -11.70
C SER A 37 5.25 3.05 -11.57
N LYS A 38 4.58 4.15 -11.21
CA LYS A 38 5.18 5.48 -10.99
C LYS A 38 5.47 5.72 -9.51
N PRO A 39 6.54 6.46 -9.16
CA PRO A 39 6.74 6.90 -7.78
C PRO A 39 5.62 7.85 -7.36
N ILE A 40 5.17 7.73 -6.10
CA ILE A 40 4.05 8.52 -5.55
C ILE A 40 4.28 10.04 -5.61
N HIS A 41 5.54 10.48 -5.69
CA HIS A 41 5.94 11.89 -5.81
C HIS A 41 5.40 12.57 -7.08
N ILE A 42 5.20 11.81 -8.16
CA ILE A 42 4.70 12.28 -9.46
C ILE A 42 3.15 12.38 -9.45
N MET A 43 2.49 11.94 -8.37
CA MET A 43 1.05 12.06 -8.27
C MET A 43 0.63 13.52 -8.15
N GLU A 44 -0.18 13.97 -9.09
CA GLU A 44 -0.87 15.25 -9.06
C GLU A 44 -2.38 15.01 -8.85
N PRO A 45 -3.11 15.93 -8.20
CA PRO A 45 -2.65 17.16 -7.53
C PRO A 45 -1.95 16.90 -6.19
N GLU A 46 -1.23 17.89 -5.66
CA GLU A 46 -0.48 17.74 -4.39
C GLU A 46 -1.35 17.29 -3.21
N LEU A 47 -2.60 17.76 -3.13
CA LEU A 47 -3.54 17.37 -2.08
C LEU A 47 -3.82 15.86 -2.11
N ALA A 48 -3.99 15.29 -3.30
CA ALA A 48 -4.18 13.86 -3.50
C ALA A 48 -2.93 13.07 -3.06
N ARG A 49 -1.75 13.55 -3.44
CA ARG A 49 -0.47 12.97 -3.03
C ARG A 49 -0.31 12.95 -1.51
N ARG A 50 -0.58 14.07 -0.84
CA ARG A 50 -0.49 14.18 0.62
C ARG A 50 -1.43 13.19 1.31
N LYS A 51 -2.66 13.07 0.82
CA LYS A 51 -3.66 12.14 1.37
C LYS A 51 -3.28 10.66 1.18
N ALA A 52 -2.66 10.31 0.05
CA ALA A 52 -2.17 8.96 -0.21
C ALA A 52 -0.92 8.61 0.62
N LEU A 53 -0.09 9.60 0.96
CA LEU A 53 1.15 9.43 1.74
C LEU A 53 0.93 9.38 3.26
N GLU A 54 -0.19 9.87 3.77
CA GLU A 54 -0.53 9.86 5.20
C GLU A 54 -0.23 8.51 5.92
N PRO A 55 -0.65 7.33 5.40
CA PRO A 55 -0.32 6.05 6.05
C PRO A 55 1.17 5.73 6.04
N VAL A 56 1.91 6.21 5.05
CA VAL A 56 3.37 6.03 4.92
C VAL A 56 4.08 6.86 5.98
N GLN A 57 3.68 8.13 6.14
CA GLN A 57 4.22 9.03 7.16
C GLN A 57 3.99 8.51 8.57
N ILE A 58 2.81 7.94 8.85
CA ILE A 58 2.50 7.33 10.14
C ILE A 58 3.39 6.11 10.40
N ALA A 59 3.58 5.25 9.40
CA ALA A 59 4.44 4.07 9.54
C ALA A 59 5.94 4.42 9.68
N GLU A 60 6.38 5.48 9.02
CA GLU A 60 7.73 6.03 9.17
C GLU A 60 7.95 6.57 10.59
N ALA A 61 7.00 7.33 11.13
CA ALA A 61 7.05 7.81 12.52
C ALA A 61 7.11 6.67 13.55
N MET A 62 6.60 5.48 13.21
CA MET A 62 6.66 4.28 14.03
C MET A 62 7.92 3.41 13.80
N ASN A 63 8.86 3.84 12.94
CA ASN A 63 10.02 3.04 12.49
C ASN A 63 9.65 1.67 11.90
N ARG A 64 8.47 1.57 11.26
CA ARG A 64 7.91 0.32 10.72
C ARG A 64 7.98 0.21 9.20
N LEU A 65 8.46 1.26 8.52
CA LEU A 65 8.53 1.34 7.06
C LEU A 65 9.90 0.95 6.47
N ALA A 66 10.98 1.02 7.25
CA ALA A 66 12.36 0.96 6.74
C ALA A 66 12.67 -0.32 5.93
N ASP A 67 12.01 -1.43 6.25
CA ASP A 67 12.24 -2.73 5.62
C ASP A 67 11.17 -3.13 4.59
N ALA A 68 10.25 -2.23 4.21
CA ALA A 68 9.07 -2.56 3.40
C ALA A 68 8.93 -1.68 2.15
N ASP A 69 8.94 -2.29 0.97
CA ASP A 69 8.53 -1.64 -0.28
C ASP A 69 7.05 -1.90 -0.55
N VAL A 70 6.34 -0.86 -0.98
CA VAL A 70 4.90 -0.90 -1.26
C VAL A 70 4.66 -0.58 -2.73
N VAL A 71 4.08 -1.53 -3.46
CA VAL A 71 3.63 -1.34 -4.84
C VAL A 71 2.11 -1.38 -4.87
N VAL A 72 1.49 -0.36 -5.43
CA VAL A 72 0.03 -0.25 -5.52
C VAL A 72 -0.40 -0.13 -6.98
N ASP A 73 -1.32 -0.98 -7.40
CA ASP A 73 -2.01 -0.89 -8.68
C ASP A 73 -3.45 -0.44 -8.43
N VAL A 74 -3.88 0.63 -9.09
CA VAL A 74 -5.23 1.20 -8.94
C VAL A 74 -5.96 1.24 -10.28
N GLN A 75 -7.23 0.83 -10.26
CA GLN A 75 -8.11 0.79 -11.42
C GLN A 75 -9.53 1.25 -11.04
N GLY A 76 -10.22 1.87 -12.01
CA GLY A 76 -11.61 2.32 -11.87
C GLY A 76 -11.81 3.58 -11.05
N GLY A 77 -13.03 4.13 -11.09
CA GLY A 77 -13.42 5.34 -10.37
C GLY A 77 -12.74 6.63 -10.85
N GLY A 78 -13.00 7.72 -10.13
CA GLY A 78 -12.34 9.01 -10.34
C GLY A 78 -11.11 9.20 -9.45
N GLN A 79 -10.28 10.19 -9.78
CA GLN A 79 -8.99 10.48 -9.12
C GLN A 79 -9.10 10.51 -7.58
N MET A 80 -10.08 11.21 -7.02
CA MET A 80 -10.25 11.31 -5.57
C MET A 80 -10.67 9.98 -4.92
N GLY A 81 -11.48 9.17 -5.60
CA GLY A 81 -11.86 7.83 -5.13
C GLY A 81 -10.69 6.85 -5.19
N GLN A 82 -9.85 6.97 -6.21
CA GLN A 82 -8.61 6.19 -6.31
C GLN A 82 -7.65 6.51 -5.17
N VAL A 83 -7.48 7.79 -4.82
CA VAL A 83 -6.62 8.22 -3.70
C VAL A 83 -7.06 7.62 -2.38
N ASP A 84 -8.36 7.63 -2.08
CA ASP A 84 -8.90 6.99 -0.88
C ASP A 84 -8.68 5.47 -0.89
N ALA A 85 -8.87 4.81 -2.05
CA ALA A 85 -8.62 3.38 -2.18
C ALA A 85 -7.13 3.04 -1.96
N ILE A 86 -6.22 3.84 -2.53
CA ILE A 86 -4.76 3.71 -2.36
C ILE A 86 -4.40 3.87 -0.88
N ARG A 87 -4.90 4.92 -0.23
CA ARG A 87 -4.68 5.18 1.20
C ARG A 87 -5.04 3.96 2.04
N THR A 88 -6.23 3.39 1.83
CA THR A 88 -6.69 2.21 2.56
C THR A 88 -5.84 0.97 2.25
N ALA A 89 -5.48 0.76 0.98
CA ALA A 89 -4.66 -0.39 0.58
C ALA A 89 -3.27 -0.36 1.21
N ILE A 90 -2.61 0.80 1.23
CA ILE A 90 -1.30 1.01 1.86
C ILE A 90 -1.41 0.77 3.37
N ALA A 91 -2.38 1.41 4.03
CA ALA A 91 -2.58 1.26 5.48
C ALA A 91 -2.75 -0.21 5.88
N ARG A 92 -3.67 -0.93 5.21
CA ARG A 92 -3.91 -2.36 5.46
C ARG A 92 -2.65 -3.20 5.18
N GLY A 93 -1.91 -2.87 4.12
CA GLY A 93 -0.66 -3.56 3.77
C GLY A 93 0.39 -3.44 4.87
N LEU A 94 0.58 -2.24 5.41
CA LEU A 94 1.53 -1.97 6.48
C LEU A 94 1.12 -2.62 7.80
N VAL A 95 -0.17 -2.56 8.17
CA VAL A 95 -0.69 -3.24 9.37
C VAL A 95 -0.45 -4.74 9.28
N LYS A 96 -0.78 -5.36 8.15
CA LYS A 96 -0.62 -6.81 7.94
C LYS A 96 0.85 -7.23 7.85
N TRP A 97 1.72 -6.37 7.34
CA TRP A 97 3.17 -6.57 7.38
C TRP A 97 3.72 -6.56 8.81
N ASN A 98 3.19 -5.67 9.65
CA ASN A 98 3.61 -5.50 11.05
C ASN A 98 2.92 -6.45 12.04
N GLY A 99 2.07 -7.36 11.57
CA GLY A 99 1.35 -8.31 12.43
C GLY A 99 0.28 -7.66 13.32
N GLY A 100 -0.21 -6.48 12.96
CA GLY A 100 -1.33 -5.85 13.66
C GLY A 100 -2.62 -6.65 13.47
N ALA A 101 -3.42 -6.77 14.53
CA ALA A 101 -4.67 -7.52 14.53
C ALA A 101 -5.64 -7.00 13.46
N GLU A 102 -6.21 -7.93 12.69
CA GLU A 102 -7.19 -7.68 11.64
C GLU A 102 -8.47 -7.07 12.24
N GLY A 103 -8.87 -5.91 11.74
CA GLY A 103 -10.29 -5.54 11.65
C GLY A 103 -10.75 -5.99 10.27
N ASP A 104 -11.26 -7.22 10.18
CA ASP A 104 -11.98 -7.69 8.99
C ASP A 104 -13.34 -6.98 8.96
N ASP A 105 -13.51 -6.05 8.01
CA ASP A 105 -14.81 -5.46 7.62
C ASP A 105 -15.61 -6.45 6.75
#